data_AF-A0A963WK44-F1
#
_entry.id   AF-A0A963WK44-F1
#
_cell.length_a   1.000
_cell.length_b   1.000
_cell.length_c   1.000
_cell.angle_alpha   90.00
_cell.angle_beta   90.00
_cell.angle_gamma   90.00
#
_symmetry.space_group_name_H-M   'P 1'
#
loop_
_entity.id
_entity.type
_entity.pdbx_description
1 polymer ?
#
loop_
_entity_poly.entity_id
_entity_poly.type
_entity_poly.pdbx_seq_one_letter_code
_entity_poly.pdbx_strand_id
1 'polypeptide(L)' 'MLSDDDVRAYCKEHLAIYKVPREVAFIHEALPRTASGKVDRGKFLKSVRG' A
#
# COMPACT_ATOMS: atom_id res chain seq x y z
N MET A 1 -9.91 -3.01 15.03
CA MET A 1 -9.24 -3.55 13.84
C MET A 1 -9.21 -2.41 12.83
N LEU A 2 -8.08 -2.14 12.20
CA LEU A 2 -7.94 -1.01 11.25
C LEU A 2 -8.54 -1.41 9.89
N SER A 3 -9.36 -0.54 9.29
CA SER A 3 -9.97 -0.75 7.96
C SER A 3 -9.35 0.14 6.87
N ASP A 4 -9.71 -0.12 5.61
CA ASP A 4 -9.28 0.70 4.47
C ASP A 4 -9.91 2.10 4.49
N ASP A 5 -11.16 2.20 4.97
CA ASP A 5 -11.85 3.47 5.18
C ASP A 5 -11.12 4.36 6.21
N ASP A 6 -10.65 3.77 7.31
CA ASP A 6 -9.89 4.51 8.33
C ASP A 6 -8.62 5.14 7.74
N VAL A 7 -7.87 4.37 6.94
CA VAL A 7 -6.65 4.85 6.27
C VAL A 7 -6.98 5.96 5.28
N ARG A 8 -8.04 5.81 4.47
CA ARG A 8 -8.46 6.85 3.54
C ARG A 8 -8.95 8.11 4.24
N ALA A 9 -9.69 7.99 5.34
CA ALA A 9 -10.18 9.12 6.13
C ALA A 9 -9.01 9.95 6.65
N TYR A 10 -8.02 9.28 7.26
CA TYR A 10 -6.79 9.93 7.71
C TYR A 10 -6.06 10.63 6.56
N CYS A 11 -5.91 9.96 5.40
CA CYS A 11 -5.29 10.58 4.23
C CYS A 11 -6.05 11.81 3.71
N LYS A 12 -7.39 11.83 3.75
CA LYS A 12 -8.19 12.98 3.30
C LYS A 12 -7.99 14.22 4.18
N GLU A 13 -7.78 14.03 5.48
CA GLU A 13 -7.52 15.12 6.43
C GLU A 13 -6.12 15.71 6.27
N HIS A 14 -5.14 14.91 5.84
CA HIS A 14 -3.72 15.27 5.85
C HIS A 14 -3.11 15.50 4.46
N LEU A 15 -3.77 15.06 3.38
CA LEU A 15 -3.26 15.14 2.02
C LEU A 15 -4.27 15.82 1.10
N ALA A 16 -3.75 16.42 0.02
CA ALA A 16 -4.60 16.87 -1.07
C ALA A 16 -5.38 15.68 -1.67
N ILE A 17 -6.62 15.92 -2.08
CA ILE A 17 -7.58 14.89 -2.52
C ILE A 17 -6.98 13.92 -3.56
N TYR A 18 -6.21 14.43 -4.53
CA TYR A 18 -5.62 13.61 -5.59
C TYR A 18 -4.50 12.67 -5.11
N LYS A 19 -4.01 12.82 -3.87
CA LYS A 19 -3.00 11.95 -3.25
C LYS A 19 -3.62 10.85 -2.38
N VAL A 20 -4.92 10.90 -2.14
CA VAL A 20 -5.61 9.87 -1.35
C VAL A 20 -5.57 8.55 -2.15
N PRO A 21 -5.14 7.43 -1.54
CA PRO A 21 -5.05 6.15 -2.24
C PRO A 21 -6.44 5.67 -2.67
N ARG A 22 -6.52 5.10 -3.88
CA ARG A 22 -7.76 4.54 -4.43
C ARG A 22 -8.14 3.22 -3.76
N GLU A 23 -7.13 2.40 -3.46
CA GLU A 23 -7.27 1.09 -2.85
C GLU A 23 -6.26 0.97 -1.70
N VAL A 24 -6.68 0.33 -0.61
CA VAL A 24 -5.83 -0.01 0.53
C VAL A 24 -6.08 -1.47 0.83
N ALA A 25 -5.02 -2.28 0.80
CA ALA A 25 -5.07 -3.69 1.11
C ALA A 25 -4.14 -3.99 2.28
N PHE A 26 -4.65 -4.75 3.24
CA PHE A 26 -3.87 -5.29 4.35
C PHE A 26 -3.51 -6.73 4.01
N ILE A 27 -2.21 -7.01 3.95
CA ILE A 27 -1.68 -8.34 3.63
C ILE A 27 -0.91 -8.88 4.83
N HIS A 28 -0.99 -10.19 5.06
CA HIS A 28 -0.21 -10.87 6.09
C HIS A 28 1.13 -11.36 5.54
N GLU A 29 1.24 -11.61 4.24
CA GLU A 29 2.52 -11.88 3.60
C GLU A 29 3.45 -10.66 3.65
N ALA A 30 4.73 -10.93 3.91
CA ALA A 30 5.76 -9.90 3.88
C ALA A 30 5.94 -9.35 2.46
N LEU A 31 6.11 -8.02 2.35
CA LEU A 31 6.45 -7.37 1.09
C LEU A 31 7.76 -7.95 0.51
N PRO A 32 7.82 -8.22 -0.81
CA PRO A 32 9.04 -8.70 -1.44
C PRO A 32 10.18 -7.71 -1.24
N ARG A 33 11.40 -8.22 -1.04
CA ARG A 33 12.61 -7.44 -0.80
C ARG A 33 13.68 -7.71 -1.86
N THR A 34 14.51 -6.71 -2.13
CA THR A 34 15.73 -6.85 -2.94
C THR A 34 16.82 -7.60 -2.17
N ALA A 35 17.91 -7.99 -2.84
CA ALA A 35 19.07 -8.59 -2.16
C ALA A 35 19.68 -7.69 -1.06
N SER A 36 19.49 -6.37 -1.16
CA SER A 36 19.90 -5.39 -0.15
C SER A 36 18.82 -5.08 0.90
N GLY A 37 17.69 -5.80 0.90
CA GLY A 37 16.62 -5.70 1.90
C GLY A 37 15.60 -4.56 1.71
N LYS A 38 15.72 -3.75 0.65
CA LYS A 38 14.74 -2.70 0.33
C LYS A 38 13.44 -3.31 -0.19
N VAL A 39 12.30 -2.62 0.00
CA VAL A 39 11.02 -3.05 -0.61
C VAL A 39 11.19 -3.11 -2.13
N ASP A 40 10.92 -4.27 -2.71
CA ASP A 40 10.94 -4.48 -4.15
C ASP A 40 9.56 -4.19 -4.73
N ARG A 41 9.33 -2.93 -5.09
CA ARG A 41 8.08 -2.49 -5.72
C ARG A 41 7.81 -3.20 -7.04
N GLY A 42 8.84 -3.54 -7.82
CA GLY A 42 8.69 -4.16 -9.12
C GLY A 42 8.16 -5.59 -9.00
N LYS A 43 8.74 -6.38 -8.09
CA LYS A 43 8.26 -7.73 -7.78
C LYS A 43 6.85 -7.72 -7.19
N PHE A 44 6.55 -6.76 -6.29
CA PHE A 44 5.20 -6.60 -5.74
C PHE A 44 4.17 -6.30 -6.84
N LEU A 45 4.42 -5.32 -7.71
CA LEU A 45 3.46 -4.97 -8.76
C LEU A 45 3.17 -6.13 -9.73
N LYS A 46 4.14 -7.01 -9.97
CA LYS A 46 3.95 -8.21 -10.77
C LYS A 46 3.09 -9.27 -10.04
N SER A 47 3.18 -9.35 -8.72
CA SER A 47 2.39 -10.33 -7.94
C SER A 47 0.93 -9.94 -7.77
N VAL A 48 0.58 -8.65 -7.82
CA VAL A 48 -0.82 -8.17 -7.74
C VAL A 48 -1.50 -7.97 -9.10
N ARG A 49 -0.75 -7.90 -10.19
CA ARG A 49 -1.29 -7.75 -11.56
C ARG A 49 -1.35 -9.05 -12.35
N GLY A 50 -0.88 -10.15 -11.76
CA GLY A 50 -0.94 -11.50 -12.33
C GLY A 50 -2.19 -12.23 -11.91
#